data_AF-A0A170XI49-F1
#
_entry.id   AF-A0A170XI49-F1
#
_cell.length_a   1.000
_cell.length_b   1.000
_cell.length_c   1.000
_cell.angle_alpha   90.00
_cell.angle_beta   90.00
_cell.angle_gamma   90.00
#
_symmetry.space_group_name_H-M   'P 1'
#
loop_
_entity.id
_entity.type
_entity.pdbx_description
1 polymer ?
#
loop_
_entity_poly.entity_id
_entity_poly.type
_entity_poly.pdbx_seq_one_letter_code
_entity_poly.pdbx_strand_id
1 'polypeptide(L)'
;MIFSNESTYMAYADQDNIVALFTVEPEFSLIGMFRAHYKPITGIAFAIWDSNTKLYSIGRDGYLNEYNIGECEKTGHLRPSRRTIVEIQTEPLAFLPSPACSKMLIISMTSFHFRYLDTDTMTLADIKKSPSLLNPVDK
;
A
#
# COMPACT_ATOMS: atom_id res chain seq x y z
N MET A 1 10.56 0.92 4.65
CA MET A 1 11.10 -0.35 4.13
C MET A 1 10.21 -1.47 4.63
N ILE A 2 9.98 -2.50 3.83
CA ILE A 2 9.18 -3.67 4.19
C ILE A 2 9.66 -4.91 3.43
N PHE A 3 9.54 -6.08 4.06
CA PHE A 3 9.80 -7.38 3.43
C PHE A 3 8.48 -8.07 3.06
N SER A 4 8.49 -8.86 1.99
CA SER A 4 7.40 -9.79 1.69
C SER A 4 7.36 -10.91 2.73
N ASN A 5 6.24 -11.63 2.85
CA ASN A 5 6.06 -12.68 3.88
C ASN A 5 7.18 -13.73 3.88
N GLU A 6 7.56 -14.24 2.72
CA GLU A 6 8.63 -15.23 2.55
C GLU A 6 10.02 -14.61 2.42
N SER A 7 10.16 -13.31 2.72
CA SER A 7 11.40 -12.53 2.58
C SER A 7 12.07 -12.60 1.20
N THR A 8 11.39 -13.07 0.15
CA THR A 8 11.90 -13.12 -1.22
C THR A 8 12.11 -11.73 -1.81
N TYR A 9 11.28 -10.76 -1.40
CA TYR A 9 11.33 -9.39 -1.86
C TYR A 9 11.47 -8.40 -0.71
N MET A 10 12.13 -7.28 -1.01
CA MET A 10 12.18 -6.10 -0.16
C MET A 10 11.73 -4.88 -0.95
N ALA A 11 10.87 -4.06 -0.36
CA ALA A 11 10.47 -2.78 -0.92
C ALA A 11 10.93 -1.63 -0.02
N TYR A 12 11.36 -0.55 -0.66
CA TYR A 12 11.79 0.68 -0.01
C TYR A 12 11.11 1.89 -0.67
N ALA A 13 10.80 2.90 0.14
CA ALA A 13 10.27 4.16 -0.32
C ALA A 13 11.15 5.28 0.24
N ASP A 14 11.56 6.22 -0.61
CA ASP A 14 12.48 7.29 -0.27
C ASP A 14 11.80 8.66 -0.14
N GLN A 15 12.62 9.69 0.10
CA GLN A 15 12.16 11.08 0.23
C GLN A 15 11.80 11.73 -1.12
N ASP A 16 12.27 11.16 -2.23
CA ASP A 16 11.98 11.62 -3.60
C ASP A 16 10.69 10.99 -4.16
N ASN A 17 9.95 10.27 -3.31
CA ASN A 17 8.72 9.56 -3.60
C ASN A 17 8.91 8.42 -4.61
N ILE A 18 10.10 7.81 -4.62
CA ILE A 18 10.42 6.63 -5.40
C ILE A 18 10.13 5.40 -4.54
N VAL A 19 9.46 4.41 -5.14
CA VAL A 19 9.38 3.05 -4.62
C VAL A 19 10.39 2.22 -5.39
N ALA A 20 11.26 1.52 -4.67
CA ALA A 20 12.22 0.57 -5.22
C ALA A 20 11.90 -0.85 -4.71
N LEU A 21 12.03 -1.83 -5.59
CA LEU A 21 11.79 -3.24 -5.32
C LEU A 21 13.07 -4.04 -5.57
N PHE A 22 13.41 -4.90 -4.62
CA PHE A 22 14.61 -5.73 -4.63
C PHE A 22 14.23 -7.20 -4.49
N THR A 23 14.97 -8.09 -5.16
CA THR A 23 15.08 -9.48 -4.73
C THR A 23 15.97 -9.53 -3.50
N VAL A 24 15.70 -10.46 -2.59
CA VAL A 24 16.55 -10.74 -1.42
C VAL A 24 17.21 -12.11 -1.59
N GLU A 25 16.43 -13.10 -2.04
CA GLU A 25 16.91 -14.43 -2.38
C GLU A 25 16.67 -14.71 -3.87
N PRO A 26 17.58 -15.44 -4.55
CA PRO A 26 18.86 -15.96 -4.05
C PRO A 26 19.97 -14.89 -3.94
N GLU A 27 19.80 -13.73 -4.58
CA GLU A 27 20.75 -12.62 -4.56
C GLU A 27 20.02 -11.31 -4.28
N PHE A 28 20.65 -10.46 -3.47
CA PHE A 28 20.14 -9.12 -3.21
C PHE A 28 20.39 -8.22 -4.43
N SER A 29 19.34 -7.93 -5.19
CA SER A 29 19.45 -7.15 -6.43
C SER A 29 18.26 -6.20 -6.61
N LEU A 30 18.52 -5.04 -7.21
CA LEU A 30 17.45 -4.12 -7.59
C LEU A 30 16.72 -4.69 -8.82
N ILE A 31 15.40 -4.90 -8.69
CA ILE A 31 14.55 -5.34 -9.81
C ILE A 31 14.04 -4.14 -10.60
N GLY A 32 13.61 -3.10 -9.88
CA GLY A 32 13.01 -1.95 -10.51
C GLY A 32 12.64 -0.86 -9.51
N MET A 33 12.43 0.34 -10.03
CA MET A 33 12.01 1.50 -9.24
C MET A 33 11.04 2.37 -10.02
N PHE A 34 10.22 3.14 -9.31
CA PHE A 34 9.20 4.01 -9.88
C PHE A 34 8.97 5.24 -9.01
N ARG A 35 8.91 6.43 -9.62
CA ARG A 35 8.44 7.64 -8.93
C ARG A 35 6.92 7.54 -8.72
N ALA A 36 6.55 7.01 -7.57
CA ALA A 36 5.21 6.52 -7.28
C ALA A 36 4.20 7.64 -6.98
N HIS A 37 4.64 8.69 -6.28
CA HIS A 37 3.75 9.72 -5.76
C HIS A 37 4.31 11.13 -6.03
N TYR A 38 3.42 12.12 -6.08
CA TYR A 38 3.81 13.55 -6.22
C TYR A 38 4.00 14.25 -4.88
N LYS A 39 3.61 13.59 -3.79
CA LYS A 39 3.75 14.04 -2.40
C LYS A 39 4.35 12.89 -1.56
N PRO A 40 4.83 13.17 -0.33
CA PRO A 40 5.43 12.17 0.56
C PRO A 40 4.65 10.86 0.62
N ILE A 41 5.37 9.75 0.40
CA ILE A 41 4.88 8.40 0.62
C ILE A 41 4.69 8.19 2.12
N THR A 42 3.48 7.78 2.52
CA THR A 42 3.13 7.57 3.93
C THR A 42 3.03 6.09 4.29
N GLY A 43 3.03 5.21 3.30
CA GLY A 43 3.15 3.78 3.55
C GLY A 43 3.52 2.97 2.32
N ILE A 44 4.10 1.81 2.59
CA ILE A 44 4.27 0.71 1.64
C ILE A 44 3.93 -0.60 2.35
N ALA A 45 3.29 -1.54 1.65
CA ALA A 45 2.96 -2.85 2.21
C ALA A 45 2.89 -3.93 1.14
N PHE A 46 3.37 -5.12 1.50
CA PHE A 46 3.06 -6.33 0.74
C PHE A 46 1.74 -6.91 1.22
N ALA A 47 0.97 -7.48 0.30
CA ALA A 47 -0.16 -8.33 0.64
C ALA A 47 -0.14 -9.59 -0.22
N ILE A 48 -0.64 -10.70 0.34
CA ILE A 48 -0.73 -11.97 -0.37
C ILE A 48 -2.19 -12.36 -0.44
N TRP A 49 -2.77 -12.22 -1.64
CA TRP A 49 -4.16 -12.59 -1.91
C TRP A 49 -4.19 -13.71 -2.94
N ASP A 50 -4.87 -14.82 -2.63
CA ASP A 50 -4.96 -15.99 -3.52
C ASP A 50 -3.60 -16.44 -4.07
N SER A 51 -2.58 -16.51 -3.19
CA SER A 51 -1.18 -16.82 -3.54
C SER A 51 -0.47 -15.81 -4.44
N ASN A 52 -1.07 -14.66 -4.72
CA ASN A 52 -0.44 -13.57 -5.47
C ASN A 52 0.13 -12.53 -4.51
N THR A 53 1.46 -12.38 -4.52
CA THR A 53 2.12 -11.30 -3.79
C THR A 53 1.97 -10.00 -4.57
N LYS A 54 1.35 -9.01 -3.94
CA LYS A 54 1.20 -7.65 -4.45
C LYS A 54 1.95 -6.68 -3.55
N LEU A 55 2.49 -5.63 -4.16
CA LEU A 55 3.02 -4.49 -3.43
C LEU A 55 2.04 -3.33 -3.56
N TYR A 56 1.93 -2.53 -2.51
CA TYR A 56 1.15 -1.32 -2.48
C TYR A 56 1.98 -0.16 -1.95
N SER A 57 1.71 1.05 -2.45
CA SER A 57 2.20 2.31 -1.87
C SER A 57 1.09 3.33 -1.78
N ILE A 58 1.11 4.15 -0.73
CA ILE A 58 0.17 5.25 -0.53
C ILE A 58 0.92 6.53 -0.20
N GLY A 59 0.43 7.66 -0.69
CA GLY A 59 1.04 8.97 -0.46
C GLY A 59 0.03 10.00 0.01
N ARG A 60 0.55 11.14 0.49
CA ARG A 60 -0.25 12.33 0.84
C ARG A 60 -0.93 12.98 -0.37
N ASP A 61 -0.64 12.50 -1.58
CA ASP A 61 -1.35 12.88 -2.80
C ASP A 61 -2.72 12.21 -2.92
N GLY A 62 -3.10 11.36 -1.96
CA GLY A 62 -4.42 10.72 -1.92
C GLY A 62 -4.54 9.54 -2.86
N TYR A 63 -3.43 9.13 -3.50
CA TYR A 63 -3.38 7.97 -4.39
C TYR A 63 -2.85 6.74 -3.66
N LEU A 64 -3.42 5.60 -4.02
CA LEU A 64 -2.87 4.27 -3.76
C LEU A 64 -2.40 3.68 -5.10
N ASN A 65 -1.17 3.19 -5.14
CA ASN A 65 -0.65 2.41 -6.25
C ASN A 65 -0.59 0.93 -5.84
N GLU A 66 -1.05 0.06 -6.73
CA GLU A 66 -0.80 -1.38 -6.68
C GLU A 66 0.28 -1.72 -7.72
N TYR A 67 1.18 -2.64 -7.40
CA TYR A 67 2.20 -3.14 -8.31
C TYR A 67 2.09 -4.66 -8.46
N ASN A 68 2.28 -5.14 -9.69
CA ASN A 68 2.45 -6.55 -10.00
C ASN A 68 3.95 -6.90 -9.99
N ILE A 69 4.37 -7.68 -8.99
CA ILE A 69 5.77 -8.07 -8.81
C ILE A 69 6.24 -8.97 -9.96
N GLY A 70 5.42 -9.95 -10.36
CA GLY A 70 5.78 -10.88 -11.43
C GLY A 70 5.92 -10.24 -12.81
N GLU A 71 5.29 -9.08 -13.04
CA GLU A 71 5.55 -8.27 -14.24
C GLU A 71 6.86 -7.49 -14.11
N CYS A 72 7.16 -6.94 -12.93
CA CYS A 72 8.42 -6.26 -12.65
C CYS A 72 9.62 -7.20 -12.83
N GLU A 73 9.54 -8.45 -12.36
CA GLU A 73 10.60 -9.46 -12.53
C GLU A 73 10.91 -9.73 -14.02
N LYS A 74 9.87 -9.76 -14.87
CA LYS A 74 10.03 -10.02 -16.31
C LYS A 74 10.62 -8.83 -17.07
N THR A 75 10.35 -7.62 -16.61
CA THR A 75 10.65 -6.39 -17.36
C THR A 75 11.81 -5.59 -16.80
N GLY A 76 12.23 -5.84 -15.55
CA GLY A 76 13.21 -5.01 -14.84
C GLY A 76 12.71 -3.60 -14.54
N HIS A 77 11.38 -3.39 -14.58
CA HIS A 77 10.77 -2.07 -14.43
C HIS A 77 9.57 -2.15 -13.50
N LEU A 78 9.64 -1.42 -12.39
CA LEU A 78 8.49 -1.29 -11.49
C LEU A 78 7.51 -0.30 -12.10
N ARG A 79 6.25 -0.70 -12.24
CA ARG A 79 5.15 0.16 -12.69
C ARG A 79 3.88 -0.16 -11.92
N PRO A 80 3.04 0.83 -11.59
CA PRO A 80 1.74 0.56 -11.00
C PRO A 80 0.87 -0.22 -11.99
N SER A 81 0.36 -1.38 -11.58
CA SER A 81 -0.68 -2.11 -12.32
C SER A 81 -2.01 -1.38 -12.21
N ARG A 82 -2.28 -0.77 -11.05
CA ARG A 82 -3.45 0.07 -10.79
C ARG A 82 -3.07 1.28 -9.96
N ARG A 83 -3.76 2.39 -10.22
CA ARG A 83 -3.64 3.63 -9.45
C ARG A 83 -5.05 4.16 -9.16
N THR A 84 -5.36 4.31 -7.88
CA THR A 84 -6.70 4.65 -7.41
C THR A 84 -6.65 5.83 -6.45
N ILE A 85 -7.63 6.72 -6.55
CA ILE A 85 -7.84 7.80 -5.57
C ILE A 85 -8.55 7.20 -4.37
N VAL A 86 -7.92 7.25 -3.19
CA VAL A 86 -8.52 6.81 -1.94
C VAL A 86 -9.13 7.96 -1.14
N GLU A 87 -8.65 9.18 -1.38
CA GLU A 87 -9.13 10.40 -0.73
C GLU A 87 -8.71 11.64 -1.53
N ILE A 88 -9.54 12.69 -1.49
CA ILE A 88 -9.26 13.99 -2.12
C ILE A 88 -9.16 15.10 -1.06
N GLN A 89 -9.93 15.00 0.04
CA GLN A 89 -10.08 16.09 1.01
C GLN A 89 -9.08 16.03 2.16
N THR A 90 -8.60 14.84 2.48
CA THR A 90 -7.74 14.57 3.65
C THR A 90 -6.53 13.75 3.22
N GLU A 91 -5.54 13.58 4.10
CA GLU A 91 -4.29 12.92 3.72
C GLU A 91 -4.21 11.53 4.38
N PRO A 92 -3.80 10.49 3.63
CA PRO A 92 -3.47 9.20 4.22
C PRO A 92 -2.24 9.28 5.11
N LEU A 93 -2.36 8.75 6.33
CA LEU A 93 -1.26 8.71 7.31
C LEU A 93 -0.51 7.39 7.31
N ALA A 94 -1.22 6.28 7.16
CA ALA A 94 -0.66 4.94 7.04
C ALA A 94 -1.73 4.01 6.44
N PHE A 95 -1.31 2.81 6.05
CA PHE A 95 -2.24 1.75 5.71
C PHE A 95 -1.65 0.37 6.02
N LEU A 96 -2.52 -0.63 6.08
CA LEU A 96 -2.13 -2.02 6.19
C LEU A 96 -3.12 -2.94 5.47
N PRO A 97 -2.66 -4.07 4.91
CA PRO A 97 -3.54 -5.16 4.50
C PRO A 97 -4.32 -5.69 5.70
N SER A 98 -5.60 -5.98 5.51
CA SER A 98 -6.46 -6.48 6.59
C SER A 98 -5.90 -7.78 7.17
N PRO A 99 -5.71 -7.87 8.50
CA PRO A 99 -5.22 -9.08 9.15
C PRO A 99 -6.26 -10.20 9.18
N ALA A 100 -7.54 -9.89 8.92
CA ALA A 100 -8.63 -10.85 8.92
C ALA A 100 -8.71 -11.69 7.63
N CYS A 101 -7.64 -11.71 6.82
CA CYS A 101 -7.57 -12.36 5.50
C CYS A 101 -8.65 -11.91 4.50
N SER A 102 -9.36 -10.82 4.78
CA SER A 102 -10.19 -10.15 3.78
C SER A 102 -9.28 -9.43 2.79
N LYS A 103 -9.61 -9.46 1.50
CA LYS A 103 -8.90 -8.72 0.43
C LYS A 103 -9.11 -7.21 0.52
N MET A 104 -8.76 -6.63 1.65
CA MET A 104 -9.01 -5.25 1.99
C MET A 104 -7.75 -4.55 2.47
N LEU A 105 -7.66 -3.26 2.20
CA LEU A 105 -6.71 -2.36 2.84
C LEU A 105 -7.44 -1.50 3.86
N ILE A 106 -6.83 -1.32 5.01
CA ILE A 106 -7.28 -0.39 6.06
C ILE A 106 -6.35 0.81 6.01
N ILE A 107 -6.91 2.00 5.77
CA ILE A 107 -6.15 3.24 5.59
C ILE A 107 -6.53 4.20 6.70
N SER A 108 -5.56 4.70 7.46
CA SER A 108 -5.77 5.75 8.45
C SER A 108 -5.60 7.14 7.82
N MET A 109 -6.46 8.08 8.21
CA MET A 109 -6.54 9.41 7.63
C MET A 109 -6.25 10.50 8.66
N THR A 110 -5.81 11.68 8.21
CA THR A 110 -5.58 12.84 9.09
C THR A 110 -6.83 13.34 9.82
N SER A 111 -8.02 13.02 9.33
CA SER A 111 -9.31 13.47 9.87
C SER A 111 -9.97 12.49 10.84
N PHE A 112 -9.18 11.68 11.55
CA PHE A 112 -9.67 10.76 12.58
C PHE A 112 -10.70 9.75 12.07
N HIS A 113 -10.45 9.17 10.90
CA HIS A 113 -11.23 8.06 10.38
C HIS A 113 -10.35 7.05 9.65
N PHE A 114 -10.90 5.86 9.48
CA PHE A 114 -10.36 4.77 8.69
C PHE A 114 -11.20 4.59 7.44
N ARG A 115 -10.53 4.37 6.31
CA ARG A 115 -11.14 3.93 5.05
C ARG A 115 -10.81 2.47 4.84
N TYR A 116 -11.80 1.70 4.41
CA TYR A 116 -11.66 0.29 4.07
C TYR A 116 -11.80 0.17 2.55
N LEU A 117 -10.75 -0.26 1.88
CA LEU A 117 -10.71 -0.37 0.42
C LEU A 117 -10.71 -1.85 0.02
N ASP A 118 -11.63 -2.25 -0.85
CA ASP A 118 -11.61 -3.57 -1.48
C ASP A 118 -10.50 -3.63 -2.54
N THR A 119 -9.66 -4.67 -2.51
CA THR A 119 -8.51 -4.80 -3.42
C THR A 119 -8.79 -5.58 -4.70
N ASP A 120 -9.93 -6.25 -4.81
CA ASP A 120 -10.36 -6.85 -6.08
C ASP A 120 -10.92 -5.74 -6.98
N THR A 121 -11.84 -4.92 -6.46
CA THR A 121 -12.50 -3.85 -7.22
C THR A 121 -11.78 -2.51 -7.15
N MET A 122 -10.87 -2.31 -6.19
CA MET A 122 -10.28 -1.00 -5.88
C MET A 122 -11.32 0.07 -5.51
N THR A 123 -12.41 -0.34 -4.87
CA THR A 123 -13.48 0.58 -4.43
C THR A 123 -13.55 0.70 -2.91
N LEU A 124 -13.99 1.87 -2.43
CA LEU A 124 -14.24 2.10 -1.01
C LEU A 124 -15.40 1.22 -0.55
N ALA A 125 -15.14 0.35 0.42
CA ALA A 125 -16.12 -0.53 1.02
C ALA A 125 -16.81 0.11 2.23
N ASP A 126 -16.05 0.82 3.07
CA ASP A 126 -16.59 1.44 4.29
C ASP A 126 -15.71 2.60 4.80
N ILE A 127 -16.29 3.43 5.66
CA ILE A 127 -15.60 4.48 6.41
C ILE A 127 -16.00 4.37 7.88
N LYS A 128 -15.01 4.21 8.77
CA LYS A 128 -15.24 4.20 10.23
C LYS A 128 -14.55 5.37 10.88
N LYS A 129 -15.27 6.14 11.69
CA LYS A 129 -14.63 7.16 12.54
C LYS A 129 -13.74 6.47 13.56
N SER A 130 -12.59 7.07 13.83
CA SER A 130 -11.75 6.67 14.95
C SER A 130 -12.51 6.90 16.25
N PRO A 131 -12.28 6.06 17.28
CA PRO A 131 -12.80 6.33 18.61
C PRO A 131 -12.38 7.73 19.06
N SER A 132 -13.28 8.44 19.73
CA SER A 132 -12.97 9.74 20.30
C SER A 132 -13.40 9.75 21.76
N LEU A 133 -12.82 10.64 22.58
CA LEU A 133 -13.24 10.80 23.97
C LEU A 133 -14.74 11.13 24.11
N LEU A 134 -15.34 11.73 23.07
CA LEU A 134 -16.76 12.08 23.01
C LEU A 134 -17.65 10.95 22.47
N ASN A 135 -17.07 9.97 21.77
CA ASN A 135 -17.76 8.80 21.23
C ASN A 135 -16.84 7.58 21.41
N PRO A 136 -16.78 6.99 22.63
CA PRO A 136 -16.10 5.72 22.83
C PRO A 136 -16.79 4.64 22.01
N VAL A 137 -16.03 3.67 21.49
CA VAL A 137 -16.63 2.49 20.84
C VAL A 137 -17.27 1.68 21.96
N ASP A 138 -18.61 1.60 21.95
CA ASP A 138 -19.36 0.78 22.90
C ASP A 138 -18.87 -0.68 22.81
N LYS A 139 -18.66 -1.29 23.98
CA LYS A 139 -18.14 -2.66 24.14
C LYS A 139 -19.12 -3.72 23.65
#